data_AF-A1E4N3-F1
#
_entry.id   AF-A1E4N3-F1
#
_cell.length_a   1.000
_cell.length_b   1.000
_cell.length_c   1.000
_cell.angle_alpha   90.00
_cell.angle_beta   90.00
_cell.angle_gamma   90.00
#
_symmetry.space_group_name_H-M   'P 1'
#
loop_
_entity.id
_entity.type
_entity.pdbx_description
1 polymer ?
#
loop_
_entity_poly.entity_id
_entity_poly.type
_entity_poly.pdbx_seq_one_letter_code
_entity_poly.pdbx_strand_id
1 'polypeptide(L)' 'ARTEWVREGQVPLQTLAANIDYTFRTAKTIYGILGIKIWIFQKN' A
#
# COMPACT_ATOMS: atom_id res chain seq x y z
N ALA A 1 -2.56 -0.25 19.10
CA ALA A 1 -2.20 -0.05 17.68
C ALA A 1 -3.39 -0.48 16.82
N ARG A 2 -3.75 0.29 15.79
CA ARG A 2 -4.84 -0.02 14.85
C ARG A 2 -4.29 0.01 13.43
N THR A 3 -5.00 -0.63 12.50
CA THR A 3 -4.64 -0.65 11.08
C THR A 3 -5.85 -0.18 10.29
N GLU A 4 -5.68 0.91 9.58
CA GLU A 4 -6.68 1.44 8.65
C GLU A 4 -6.12 1.35 7.24
N TRP A 5 -7.01 1.10 6.27
CA TRP A 5 -6.64 1.11 4.85
C TRP A 5 -7.81 1.66 4.04
N VAL A 6 -7.46 2.34 2.95
CA VAL A 6 -8.40 2.85 1.96
C VAL A 6 -7.93 2.35 0.61
N ARG A 7 -8.88 2.11 -0.28
CA ARG A 7 -8.62 1.70 -1.65
C ARG A 7 -9.52 2.49 -2.57
N GLU A 8 -8.92 2.97 -3.65
CA GLU A 8 -9.63 3.58 -4.77
C GLU A 8 -9.27 2.83 -6.05
N GLY A 9 -10.27 2.59 -6.90
CA GLY A 9 -10.07 1.87 -8.17
C GLY A 9 -9.70 0.38 -8.03
N GLN A 10 -9.13 -0.17 -9.11
CA GLN A 10 -8.77 -1.58 -9.22
C GLN A 10 -7.32 -1.84 -8.81
N VAL A 11 -7.12 -2.81 -7.93
CA VAL A 11 -5.78 -3.31 -7.53
C VAL A 11 -5.83 -4.84 -7.59
N PRO A 12 -5.57 -5.45 -8.75
CA PRO A 12 -5.75 -6.89 -8.96
C PRO A 12 -4.54 -7.70 -8.44
N LEU A 13 -4.46 -7.90 -7.12
CA LEU A 13 -3.31 -8.55 -6.45
C LEU A 13 -3.07 -10.02 -6.82
N GLN A 14 -4.08 -10.72 -7.35
CA GLN A 14 -3.94 -12.12 -7.79
C GLN A 14 -3.58 -12.25 -9.27
N THR A 15 -3.60 -11.14 -10.03
CA THR A 15 -3.29 -11.16 -11.46
C THR A 15 -1.80 -10.95 -11.65
N LEU A 16 -1.05 -12.02 -11.91
CA LEU A 16 0.41 -11.97 -12.07
C LEU A 16 0.89 -11.04 -13.19
N ALA A 17 0.08 -10.87 -14.24
CA ALA A 17 0.40 -9.98 -15.36
C ALA A 17 0.09 -8.49 -15.07
N ALA A 18 -0.52 -8.17 -13.92
CA ALA A 18 -0.83 -6.79 -13.58
C ALA A 18 0.44 -6.03 -13.18
N ASN A 19 0.64 -4.85 -13.76
CA ASN A 19 1.73 -3.97 -13.38
C ASN A 19 1.38 -3.24 -12.06
N ILE A 20 1.92 -3.74 -10.95
CA ILE A 20 1.65 -3.23 -9.61
C ILE A 20 2.97 -2.84 -8.94
N ASP A 21 3.09 -1.57 -8.58
CA ASP A 21 4.17 -1.11 -7.71
C ASP A 21 3.77 -1.27 -6.25
N TYR A 22 4.64 -1.89 -5.46
CA TYR A 22 4.50 -2.01 -4.02
C TYR A 22 5.63 -1.28 -3.30
N THR A 23 5.28 -0.55 -2.24
CA THR A 23 6.28 0.02 -1.34
C THR A 23 5.85 -0.09 0.12
N PHE A 24 6.85 -0.26 0.99
CA PHE A 24 6.71 -0.27 2.42
C PHE A 24 7.68 0.71 3.05
N ARG A 25 7.18 1.56 3.96
CA ARG A 25 7.98 2.53 4.72
C ARG A 25 7.47 2.65 6.14
N THR A 26 8.33 3.12 7.02
CA THR A 26 8.01 3.44 8.40
C THR A 26 8.04 4.95 8.61
N ALA A 27 7.08 5.47 9.36
CA ALA A 27 7.05 6.86 9.81
C ALA A 27 7.31 6.90 11.31
N LYS A 28 8.33 7.67 11.73
CA LYS A 28 8.62 7.91 13.14
C LYS A 28 7.78 9.09 13.60
N THR A 29 6.96 8.87 14.62
CA THR A 29 6.11 9.88 15.24
C THR A 29 6.46 10.01 16.73
N ILE A 30 5.98 11.06 17.39
CA ILE A 30 6.21 11.28 18.83
C ILE A 30 5.68 10.15 19.72
N TYR A 31 4.68 9.40 19.24
CA TYR A 31 4.04 8.31 19.98
C TYR A 31 4.54 6.92 19.54
N GLY A 32 5.51 6.85 18.63
CA GLY A 32 6.08 5.59 18.15
C GLY A 32 6.20 5.51 16.63
N ILE A 33 6.26 4.28 16.12
CA ILE A 33 6.51 4.01 14.68
C ILE A 33 5.22 3.52 14.03
N LEU A 34 4.86 4.14 12.90
CA LEU A 34 3.76 3.70 12.03
C LEU A 34 4.33 2.98 10.81
N GLY A 35 3.76 1.82 10.46
CA GLY A 35 4.07 1.12 9.23
C GLY A 35 3.07 1.49 8.12
N ILE A 36 3.56 1.87 6.95
CA ILE A 36 2.75 2.31 5.81
C ILE A 36 3.04 1.38 4.63
N LYS A 37 1.99 0.77 4.08
CA LYS A 37 2.03 -0.08 2.88
C LYS A 37 1.22 0.58 1.78
N ILE A 38 1.78 0.64 0.57
CA ILE A 38 1.15 1.27 -0.59
C ILE A 38 1.25 0.31 -1.78
N TRP A 39 0.15 0.20 -2.52
CA TRP A 39 0.07 -0.50 -3.80
C TRP A 39 -0.47 0.47 -4.86
N ILE A 40 0.20 0.55 -6.00
CA ILE A 40 -0.20 1.38 -7.14
C ILE A 40 -0.34 0.47 -8.34
N PHE A 41 -1.55 0.36 -8.88
CA PHE A 41 -1.78 -0.34 -10.14
C PHE A 41 -1.64 0.63 -11.30
N GLN A 42 -0.70 0.34 -12.21
CA GLN A 42 -0.50 1.10 -13.43
C GLN A 42 -1.25 0.42 -14.58
N LYS A 43 -2.20 1.14 -15.18
CA LYS A 43 -2.94 0.67 -16.36
C LYS A 43 -2.26 1.21 -17.61
N ASN A 44 -1.83 0.31 -18.49
CA ASN A 44 -1.43 0.64 -19.86
C ASN A 44 -2.65 0.89 -20.75
#